data_AF-A0A7W1Q5M4-F1
#
_entry.id   AF-A0A7W1Q5M4-F1
#
_cell.length_a   1.000
_cell.length_b   1.000
_cell.length_c   1.000
_cell.angle_alpha   90.00
_cell.angle_beta   90.00
_cell.angle_gamma   90.00
#
_symmetry.space_group_name_H-M   'P 1'
#
loop_
_entity.id
_entity.type
_entity.pdbx_description
1 polymer ?
#
loop_
_entity_poly.entity_id
_entity_poly.type
_entity_poly.pdbx_seq_one_letter_code
_entity_poly.pdbx_strand_id
1 'polypeptide(L)' 'MSQYCHSCAASLDNPDFKGESDIYCKFCVDAAGNLKSREAVQKGTTSWFTTWQPNLNETTANERAATYMSSLPAWAE' A
#
# COMPACT_ATOMS: atom_id res chain seq x y z
N MET A 1 18.70 -3.22 8.17
CA MET A 1 17.46 -3.98 7.90
C MET A 1 16.56 -3.04 7.13
N SER A 2 16.11 -3.42 5.93
CA SER A 2 15.23 -2.56 5.13
C SER A 2 13.89 -2.37 5.86
N GLN A 3 13.41 -1.13 5.93
CA GLN A 3 12.11 -0.83 6.52
C GLN A 3 11.06 -0.77 5.42
N TYR A 4 9.94 -1.45 5.63
CA TYR A 4 8.84 -1.51 4.67
C TYR A 4 7.57 -0.98 5.30
N CYS A 5 6.74 -0.33 4.50
CA CYS A 5 5.43 0.15 4.90
C CYS A 5 4.59 -1.03 5.38
N HIS A 6 4.10 -0.98 6.61
CA HIS A 6 3.27 -2.04 7.19
C HIS A 6 1.91 -2.20 6.48
N SER A 7 1.53 -1.25 5.61
CA SER A 7 0.24 -1.22 4.93
C SER A 7 0.27 -1.60 3.44
N CYS A 8 1.41 -1.40 2.75
CA CYS A 8 1.54 -1.74 1.32
C CYS A 8 2.90 -2.34 0.94
N ALA A 9 3.78 -2.58 1.90
CA ALA A 9 5.17 -3.02 1.74
C ALA A 9 6.07 -2.15 0.85
N ALA A 10 5.68 -0.92 0.53
CA ALA A 10 6.58 0.05 -0.10
C ALA A 10 7.84 0.27 0.77
N SER A 11 9.02 0.32 0.16
CA SER A 11 10.27 0.57 0.89
C SER A 11 10.27 1.97 1.50
N LEU A 12 10.44 2.05 2.82
CA LEU A 12 10.54 3.31 3.57
C LEU A 12 11.96 3.89 3.53
N ASP A 13 12.94 3.10 3.09
CA ASP A 13 14.29 3.58 2.77
C ASP A 13 14.29 4.47 1.51
N ASN A 14 13.26 4.39 0.66
CA ASN A 14 13.10 5.30 -0.46
C ASN A 14 12.52 6.66 0.00
N PRO A 15 13.26 7.78 -0.15
CA PRO A 15 12.77 9.10 0.25
C PRO A 15 11.50 9.52 -0.51
N ASP A 16 11.28 9.01 -1.73
CA ASP A 16 10.04 9.26 -2.47
C ASP A 16 8.82 8.64 -1.81
N PHE A 17 8.99 7.61 -0.97
CA PHE A 17 7.90 6.91 -0.30
C PHE A 17 7.78 7.30 1.17
N LYS A 18 8.86 7.78 1.79
CA LYS A 18 8.85 8.26 3.18
C LYS A 18 7.86 9.43 3.31
N GLY A 19 7.10 9.41 4.40
CA GLY A 19 6.12 10.43 4.75
C GLY A 19 6.20 10.76 6.23
N GLU A 20 5.11 11.32 6.78
CA GLU A 20 5.03 11.73 8.19
C GLU A 20 5.03 10.58 9.19
N SER A 21 4.76 9.35 8.74
CA SER A 21 4.77 8.15 9.58
C SER A 21 6.11 7.42 9.53
N ASP A 22 6.46 6.78 10.66
CA ASP A 22 7.64 5.91 10.75
C ASP A 22 7.42 4.50 10.20
N ILE A 23 6.17 4.05 10.14
CA ILE A 23 5.82 2.69 9.73
C ILE A 23 4.96 2.63 8.46
N TYR A 24 4.47 3.78 7.99
CA TYR A 24 3.67 3.88 6.77
C TYR A 24 4.28 4.86 5.76
N CYS A 25 4.15 4.54 4.47
CA CYS A 25 4.58 5.43 3.40
C CYS A 25 3.57 6.57 3.21
N LYS A 26 4.01 7.65 2.56
CA LYS A 26 3.19 8.85 2.30
C LYS A 26 1.90 8.58 1.51
N PHE A 27 1.84 7.47 0.78
CA PHE A 27 0.65 7.09 0.02
C PHE A 27 -0.41 6.40 0.88
N CYS A 28 0.00 5.69 1.93
CA CYS A 28 -0.90 4.98 2.84
C CYS A 28 -1.48 5.86 3.94
N VAL A 29 -0.89 7.04 4.20
CA VAL A 29 -1.33 7.95 5.26
C VAL A 29 -2.08 9.16 4.72
N ASP A 30 -2.92 9.76 5.55
CA ASP A 30 -3.53 11.07 5.34
C ASP A 30 -2.56 12.21 5.66
N ALA A 31 -3.04 13.45 5.56
CA ALA A 31 -2.26 14.67 5.82
C ALA A 31 -1.94 14.92 7.31
N ALA A 32 -2.42 14.06 8.21
CA ALA A 32 -2.07 14.06 9.62
C ALA A 32 -1.19 12.85 9.98
N GLY A 33 -0.72 12.10 8.98
CA GLY A 33 0.10 10.90 9.17
C GLY A 33 -0.67 9.66 9.63
N ASN A 34 -2.01 9.69 9.68
CA ASN A 34 -2.82 8.53 10.07
C ASN A 34 -3.05 7.60 8.89
N LEU A 35 -3.06 6.30 9.16
CA LEU A 35 -3.34 5.28 8.16
C LEU A 35 -4.74 5.51 7.55
N LYS A 36 -4.80 5.61 6.21
CA LYS A 36 -6.06 5.69 5.46
C LYS A 36 -6.89 4.42 5.66
N SER A 37 -8.18 4.50 5.35
CA SER A 37 -9.05 3.31 5.34
C SER A 37 -8.51 2.21 4.43
N ARG A 38 -8.79 0.96 4.79
CA ARG A 38 -8.38 -0.22 4.01
C ARG A 38 -8.80 -0.11 2.54
N GLU A 39 -10.03 0.34 2.29
CA GLU A 39 -10.53 0.56 0.92
C GLU A 39 -9.71 1.60 0.14
N ALA A 40 -9.32 2.71 0.77
CA ALA A 40 -8.52 3.73 0.12
C ALA A 40 -7.11 3.22 -0.23
N VAL A 41 -6.48 2.47 0.68
CA VAL A 41 -5.18 1.84 0.41
C VAL A 41 -5.30 0.77 -0.67
N GLN A 42 -6.36 -0.05 -0.65
CA GLN A 42 -6.60 -1.08 -1.67
C GLN A 42 -6.77 -0.47 -3.06
N LYS A 43 -7.50 0.65 -3.19
CA LYS A 43 -7.61 1.39 -4.44
C LYS A 43 -6.25 1.86 -4.95
N GLY A 44 -5.41 2.39 -4.06
CA GLY A 44 -4.04 2.79 -4.38
C GLY A 44 -3.17 1.62 -4.85
N THR A 45 -3.21 0.50 -4.13
CA THR A 45 -2.49 -0.74 -4.48
C THR A 45 -2.99 -1.33 -5.81
N THR A 46 -4.30 -1.30 -6.05
CA THR A 46 -4.92 -1.73 -7.31
C THR A 46 -4.39 -0.92 -8.48
N SER A 47 -4.37 0.42 -8.34
CA SER A 47 -3.80 1.32 -9.34
C SER A 47 -2.31 1.08 -9.55
N TRP A 48 -1.55 0.81 -8.48
CA TRP A 48 -0.14 0.47 -8.62
C TRP A 48 0.06 -0.85 -9.38
N PHE A 49 -0.72 -1.89 -9.11
CA PHE A 49 -0.63 -3.17 -9.83
C PHE A 49 -0.85 -3.01 -11.34
N THR A 50 -1.81 -2.18 -11.75
CA THR A 50 -2.06 -1.96 -13.18
C THR A 50 -0.92 -1.19 -13.88
N THR A 51 -0.06 -0.46 -13.16
CA THR A 51 1.07 0.27 -13.79
C THR A 51 2.17 -0.65 -14.34
N TRP A 52 2.36 -1.83 -13.78
CA TRP A 52 3.42 -2.77 -14.17
C TRP A 52 2.88 -4.13 -14.65
N GLN A 53 1.56 -4.35 -14.57
CA GLN A 53 0.88 -5.54 -15.08
C GLN A 53 -0.05 -5.16 -16.24
N PRO A 54 0.44 -5.08 -17.49
CA PRO A 54 -0.30 -4.51 -18.61
C PRO A 54 -1.57 -5.29 -19.01
N ASN A 55 -1.67 -6.57 -18.63
CA ASN A 55 -2.82 -7.44 -18.94
C ASN A 55 -3.74 -7.68 -17.73
N LEU A 56 -3.56 -6.93 -16.65
CA LEU A 56 -4.37 -7.09 -15.44
C LEU A 56 -5.64 -6.26 -15.56
N ASN A 57 -6.79 -6.94 -15.64
CA ASN A 57 -8.08 -6.26 -15.55
C ASN A 57 -8.33 -5.74 -14.13
N GLU A 58 -9.20 -4.73 -14.01
CA GLU A 58 -9.43 -4.02 -12.73
C GLU A 58 -9.99 -4.95 -11.64
N THR A 59 -10.90 -5.86 -11.97
CA THR A 59 -11.49 -6.81 -11.01
C THR A 59 -10.41 -7.70 -10.39
N THR A 60 -9.59 -8.34 -11.23
CA THR A 60 -8.48 -9.19 -10.77
C THR A 60 -7.41 -8.37 -10.05
N ALA A 61 -7.16 -7.12 -10.46
CA ALA A 61 -6.25 -6.22 -9.75
C ALA A 61 -6.75 -5.93 -8.33
N ASN A 62 -8.05 -5.70 -8.19
CA ASN A 62 -8.67 -5.42 -6.90
C ASN A 62 -8.62 -6.63 -5.96
N GLU A 63 -8.96 -7.82 -6.46
CA GLU A 63 -8.87 -9.08 -5.69
C GLU A 63 -7.44 -9.35 -5.24
N ARG A 64 -6.46 -9.18 -6.14
CA ARG A 64 -5.05 -9.32 -5.79
C ARG A 64 -4.61 -8.31 -4.74
N ALA A 65 -5.05 -7.05 -4.86
CA ALA A 65 -4.72 -6.02 -3.89
C ALA A 65 -5.30 -6.38 -2.51
N ALA A 66 -6.53 -6.90 -2.46
CA ALA A 66 -7.15 -7.35 -1.22
C ALA A 66 -6.36 -8.50 -0.57
N THR A 67 -6.03 -9.56 -1.34
CA THR A 67 -5.26 -10.71 -0.84
C THR A 67 -3.85 -10.30 -0.40
N TYR A 68 -3.17 -9.49 -1.21
CA TYR A 68 -1.86 -8.95 -0.89
C TYR A 68 -1.88 -8.19 0.43
N MET A 69 -2.84 -7.29 0.60
CA MET A 69 -2.97 -6.47 1.80
C MET A 69 -3.24 -7.32 3.04
N SER A 70 -4.04 -8.39 2.98
CA SER A 70 -4.28 -9.26 4.14
C SER A 70 -3.02 -9.90 4.73
N SER A 71 -1.93 -9.95 3.98
CA SER A 71 -0.64 -10.49 4.47
C SER A 71 0.24 -9.44 5.15
N LEU A 72 -0.20 -8.18 5.23
CA LEU A 72 0.61 -7.07 5.73
C LEU A 72 0.27 -6.72 7.18
N PRO A 73 1.24 -6.27 8.00
CA PRO A 73 1.05 -6.07 9.43
C PRO A 73 -0.10 -5.13 9.82
N ALA A 74 -0.42 -4.13 9.00
CA ALA A 74 -1.52 -3.20 9.26
C ALA A 74 -2.92 -3.84 9.12
N TRP A 75 -3.00 -4.99 8.44
CA TRP A 75 -4.23 -5.61 7.99
C TRP A 75 -4.35 -7.08 8.38
N ALA A 76 -3.33 -7.61 9.08
CA ALA A 76 -3.37 -8.90 9.70
C ALA A 76 -4.27 -8.81 10.94
N GLU A 77 -5.30 -9.66 10.98
CA GLU A 77 -6.11 -9.88 12.18
C GLU A 77 -5.35 -10.71 13.23
#